data_AF-A0A7G8X7M5-F1
#
_entry.id   AF-A0A7G8X7M5-F1
#
_cell.length_a   1.000
_cell.length_b   1.000
_cell.length_c   1.000
_cell.angle_alpha   90.00
_cell.angle_beta   90.00
_cell.angle_gamma   90.00
#
_symmetry.space_group_name_H-M   'P 1'
#
loop_
_entity.id
_entity.type
_entity.pdbx_description
1 polymer ?
#
loop_
_entity_poly.entity_id
_entity_poly.type
_entity_poly.pdbx_seq_one_letter_code
_entity_poly.pdbx_strand_id
1 'polypeptide(L)'
;MERAFYSPRNKTPNVPRSWRLQLDIKKNCRKDEINLEKLQTEIREFTKARNWGGNHDARNLAISISLEASELLEHFQWKSGEEAVAHNKQEIVDEAADVFIYLLQFADLIGIDLEEAARAKMKKNAEKYPV
;
A
#
# COMPACT_ATOMS: atom_id res chain seq x y z
N MET A 1 -31.35 -56.66 1.98
CA MET A 1 -31.55 -56.14 3.35
C MET A 1 -30.20 -55.58 3.76
N GLU A 2 -29.95 -54.31 4.07
CA GLU A 2 -30.75 -53.12 4.39
C GLU A 2 -29.78 -51.92 4.31
N ARG A 3 -30.23 -50.73 3.89
CA ARG A 3 -29.40 -49.51 3.79
C ARG A 3 -29.27 -48.85 5.17
N ALA A 4 -28.10 -48.27 5.48
CA ALA A 4 -28.00 -47.02 6.27
C ALA A 4 -26.59 -46.39 6.12
N PHE A 5 -26.48 -45.30 5.35
CA PHE A 5 -26.43 -43.90 5.80
C PHE A 5 -25.06 -43.42 6.32
N TYR A 6 -24.32 -42.80 5.40
CA TYR A 6 -23.21 -41.88 5.68
C TYR A 6 -23.76 -40.65 6.42
N SER A 7 -23.19 -40.31 7.59
CA SER A 7 -23.50 -39.06 8.31
C SER A 7 -22.19 -38.40 8.76
N PRO A 8 -21.77 -37.28 8.14
CA PRO A 8 -20.61 -36.53 8.57
C PRO A 8 -21.02 -35.56 9.69
N ARG A 9 -20.69 -35.90 10.95
CA ARG A 9 -20.78 -34.93 12.04
C ARG A 9 -19.38 -34.52 12.48
N ASN A 10 -18.84 -33.53 11.76
CA ASN A 10 -17.84 -32.62 12.29
C ASN A 10 -18.40 -31.98 13.58
N LYS A 11 -17.88 -32.42 14.72
CA LYS A 11 -18.11 -31.75 16.00
C LYS A 11 -17.32 -30.45 15.97
N THR A 12 -17.95 -29.35 15.59
CA THR A 12 -17.39 -28.03 15.86
C THR A 12 -17.39 -27.82 17.38
N PRO A 13 -16.29 -27.36 18.00
CA PRO A 13 -16.29 -27.05 19.41
C PRO A 13 -17.28 -25.91 19.69
N ASN A 14 -17.99 -26.04 20.81
CA ASN A 14 -19.02 -25.11 21.27
C ASN A 14 -18.38 -23.77 21.65
N VAL A 15 -18.24 -22.87 20.68
CA VAL A 15 -17.70 -21.52 20.89
C VAL A 15 -18.79 -20.63 21.52
N PRO A 16 -18.54 -19.95 22.65
CA PRO A 16 -19.56 -19.15 23.32
C PRO A 16 -20.10 -18.02 22.42
N ARG A 17 -21.39 -17.66 22.56
CA ARG A 17 -22.04 -16.64 21.70
C ARG A 17 -21.31 -15.28 21.68
N SER A 18 -20.63 -14.91 22.76
CA SER A 18 -19.81 -13.69 22.86
C SER A 18 -18.54 -13.71 22.00
N TRP A 19 -18.09 -14.89 21.55
CA TRP A 19 -16.93 -15.09 20.67
C TRP A 19 -17.32 -15.18 19.18
N ARG A 20 -18.62 -15.17 18.88
CA ARG A 20 -19.16 -15.24 17.52
C ARG A 20 -19.22 -13.86 16.82
N LEU A 21 -18.93 -12.77 17.54
CA LEU A 21 -18.87 -11.40 17.00
C LEU A 21 -17.46 -10.93 16.65
N GLN A 22 -16.41 -11.67 17.01
CA GLN A 22 -15.01 -11.36 16.64
C GLN A 22 -14.45 -12.26 15.52
N LEU A 23 -15.21 -13.24 15.04
CA LEU A 23 -14.81 -14.15 13.96
C LEU A 23 -15.41 -13.79 12.59
N ASP A 24 -16.22 -12.74 12.49
CA ASP A 24 -16.83 -12.26 11.24
C ASP A 24 -16.27 -10.90 10.75
N ILE A 25 -15.23 -10.33 11.38
CA ILE A 25 -14.47 -9.19 10.82
C ILE A 25 -13.38 -9.67 9.83
N LYS A 26 -13.08 -10.97 9.79
CA LYS A 26 -12.13 -11.57 8.81
C LYS A 26 -12.79 -12.04 7.51
N LYS A 27 -13.96 -11.52 7.17
CA LYS A 27 -14.61 -11.73 5.88
C LYS A 27 -15.08 -10.40 5.32
N ASN A 28 -14.18 -9.74 4.59
CA ASN A 28 -14.41 -9.01 3.34
C ASN A 28 -13.49 -7.79 3.21
N CYS A 29 -12.17 -8.00 3.28
CA CYS A 29 -11.27 -7.24 2.42
C CYS A 29 -10.78 -8.22 1.36
N ARG A 30 -11.56 -8.40 0.28
CA ARG A 30 -10.89 -8.61 -1.00
C ARG A 30 -9.95 -7.41 -1.10
N LYS A 31 -8.63 -7.62 -1.11
CA LYS A 31 -7.74 -6.61 -1.67
C LYS A 31 -8.22 -6.52 -3.11
N ASP A 32 -9.04 -5.51 -3.41
CA ASP A 32 -9.22 -5.11 -4.79
C ASP A 32 -7.80 -4.96 -5.35
N GLU A 33 -7.53 -5.62 -6.46
CA GLU A 33 -6.26 -5.51 -7.15
C GLU A 33 -5.92 -4.02 -7.27
N ILE A 34 -4.77 -3.62 -6.72
CA ILE A 34 -4.37 -2.21 -6.75
C ILE A 34 -4.18 -1.86 -8.21
N ASN A 35 -5.12 -1.08 -8.76
CA ASN A 35 -5.01 -0.53 -10.09
C ASN A 35 -4.36 0.85 -9.97
N LEU A 36 -3.09 0.96 -10.38
CA LEU A 36 -2.32 2.21 -10.29
C LEU A 36 -2.93 3.32 -11.14
N GLU A 37 -3.50 3.01 -12.31
CA GLU A 37 -4.16 4.00 -13.17
C GLU A 37 -5.41 4.60 -12.49
N LYS A 38 -6.18 3.75 -11.80
CA LYS A 38 -7.32 4.18 -11.00
C LYS A 38 -6.87 5.11 -9.87
N LEU A 39 -5.82 4.74 -9.15
CA LEU A 39 -5.29 5.56 -8.07
C LEU A 39 -4.72 6.90 -8.58
N GLN A 40 -4.00 6.90 -9.71
CA GLN A 40 -3.55 8.12 -10.38
C GLN A 40 -4.73 9.02 -10.78
N THR A 41 -5.84 8.41 -11.22
CA THR A 41 -7.08 9.15 -11.53
C THR A 41 -7.68 9.80 -10.28
N GLU A 42 -7.82 9.05 -9.19
CA GLU A 42 -8.31 9.57 -7.90
C GLU A 42 -7.43 10.73 -7.39
N ILE A 43 -6.11 10.61 -7.49
CA ILE A 43 -5.16 11.66 -7.11
C ILE A 43 -5.33 12.90 -8.00
N ARG A 44 -5.42 12.74 -9.32
CA ARG A 44 -5.66 13.86 -10.25
C ARG A 44 -6.94 14.61 -9.90
N GLU A 45 -8.02 13.89 -9.65
CA GLU A 45 -9.31 14.49 -9.29
C GLU A 45 -9.23 15.23 -7.96
N PHE A 46 -8.57 14.64 -6.96
CA PHE A 46 -8.33 15.24 -5.65
C PHE A 46 -7.54 16.55 -5.74
N THR A 47 -6.45 16.57 -6.51
CA THR A 47 -5.58 17.73 -6.72
C THR A 47 -6.31 18.81 -7.51
N LYS A 48 -7.03 18.43 -8.58
CA LYS A 48 -7.80 19.35 -9.42
C LYS A 48 -8.89 20.06 -8.61
N ALA A 49 -9.61 19.33 -7.75
CA ALA A 49 -10.67 19.90 -6.92
C ALA A 49 -10.18 20.98 -5.95
N ARG A 50 -8.89 20.95 -5.57
CA ARG A 50 -8.27 21.89 -4.64
C ARG A 50 -7.53 23.04 -5.32
N ASN A 51 -7.50 23.04 -6.66
CA ASN A 51 -6.69 23.97 -7.44
C ASN A 51 -5.21 23.98 -7.00
N TRP A 52 -4.70 22.84 -6.54
CA TRP A 52 -3.30 22.70 -6.12
C TRP A 52 -2.32 22.65 -7.31
N GLY A 53 -2.83 22.66 -8.55
CA GLY A 53 -2.06 22.60 -9.80
C GLY A 53 -1.27 23.86 -10.19
N GLY A 54 -0.96 24.77 -9.27
CA GLY A 54 -0.08 25.90 -9.52
C GLY A 54 1.37 25.44 -9.66
N ASN A 55 1.90 25.39 -10.90
CA ASN A 55 3.22 24.86 -11.27
C ASN A 55 3.44 23.37 -10.95
N HIS A 56 2.53 22.50 -11.40
CA HIS A 56 2.80 21.06 -11.50
C HIS A 56 3.70 20.76 -12.72
N ASP A 57 4.99 21.00 -12.58
CA ASP A 57 6.00 20.51 -13.52
C ASP A 57 6.78 19.33 -12.92
N ALA A 58 7.46 18.57 -13.78
CA ALA A 58 8.21 17.39 -13.37
C ALA A 58 9.33 17.72 -12.36
N ARG A 59 9.88 18.94 -12.40
CA ARG A 59 10.91 19.38 -11.47
C ARG A 59 10.32 19.55 -10.07
N ASN A 60 9.18 20.20 -9.93
CA ASN A 60 8.55 20.44 -8.63
C ASN A 60 8.09 19.13 -8.00
N LEU A 61 7.52 18.21 -8.78
CA LEU A 61 7.16 16.88 -8.27
C LEU A 61 8.40 16.08 -7.83
N ALA A 62 9.52 16.16 -8.57
CA ALA A 62 10.77 15.52 -8.15
C ALA A 62 11.32 16.12 -6.84
N ILE A 63 11.16 17.44 -6.64
CA ILE A 63 11.51 18.11 -5.38
C ILE A 63 10.60 17.60 -4.25
N SER A 64 9.28 17.57 -4.45
CA SER A 64 8.33 17.06 -3.46
C SER A 64 8.66 15.64 -3.03
N ILE A 65 8.94 14.72 -3.97
CA ILE A 65 9.38 13.35 -3.65
C ILE A 65 10.59 13.35 -2.70
N SER A 66 11.57 14.23 -2.94
CA SER A 66 12.75 14.32 -2.08
C SER A 66 12.45 14.90 -0.70
N LEU A 67 11.48 15.82 -0.60
CA LEU A 67 11.07 16.41 0.66
C LEU A 67 10.36 15.36 1.52
N GLU A 68 9.33 14.69 0.99
CA GLU A 68 8.59 13.69 1.77
C GLU A 68 9.46 12.46 2.12
N ALA A 69 10.41 12.11 1.25
CA ALA A 69 11.39 11.06 1.58
C ALA A 69 12.32 11.48 2.74
N SER A 70 12.56 12.78 2.89
CA SER A 70 13.31 13.32 4.03
C SER A 70 12.45 13.37 5.29
N GLU A 71 11.18 13.76 5.20
CA GLU A 71 10.23 13.71 6.32
C GLU A 71 10.08 12.27 6.86
N LEU A 72 9.95 11.29 5.96
CA LEU A 72 10.00 9.87 6.30
C LEU A 72 11.30 9.49 7.04
N LEU A 73 12.44 10.01 6.60
CA LEU A 73 13.75 9.74 7.21
C LEU A 73 13.88 10.34 8.61
N GLU A 74 13.26 11.49 8.88
CA GLU A 74 13.34 12.19 10.16
C GLU A 74 12.86 11.32 11.34
N HIS A 75 11.87 10.45 11.12
CA HIS A 75 11.40 9.50 12.14
C HIS A 75 12.47 8.53 12.63
N PHE A 76 13.55 8.32 11.86
CA PHE A 76 14.63 7.39 12.15
C PHE A 76 15.93 8.08 12.57
N GLN A 77 15.99 9.42 12.57
CA GLN A 77 17.24 10.17 12.75
C GLN A 77 17.93 9.91 14.11
N TRP A 78 17.13 9.76 15.18
CA TRP A 78 17.63 9.68 16.56
C TRP A 78 17.20 8.41 17.31
N LYS A 79 16.60 7.45 16.61
CA LYS A 79 16.00 6.25 17.20
C LYS A 79 16.47 5.01 16.44
N SER A 80 16.42 3.86 17.10
CA SER A 80 16.50 2.58 16.38
C SER A 80 15.29 2.40 15.46
N GLY A 81 15.41 1.57 14.42
CA GLY A 81 14.31 1.29 13.50
C GLY A 81 13.08 0.70 14.20
N GLU A 82 13.29 -0.20 15.14
CA GLU A 82 12.23 -0.82 15.94
C GLU A 82 11.52 0.20 16.82
N GLU A 83 12.26 1.10 17.47
CA GLU A 83 11.71 2.14 18.32
C GLU A 83 10.91 3.17 17.53
N ALA A 84 11.42 3.61 16.38
CA ALA A 84 10.71 4.52 15.48
C ALA A 84 9.37 3.93 15.05
N VAL A 85 9.36 2.68 14.56
CA VAL A 85 8.13 2.00 14.13
C VAL A 85 7.17 1.76 15.29
N ALA A 86 7.65 1.52 16.50
CA ALA A 86 6.77 1.31 17.65
C ALA A 86 6.05 2.59 18.11
N HIS A 87 6.69 3.76 18.00
CA HIS A 87 6.20 5.02 18.58
C HIS A 87 5.61 5.98 17.54
N ASN A 88 6.03 5.91 16.27
CA ASN A 88 5.72 6.86 15.22
C ASN A 88 5.08 6.16 13.99
N LYS A 89 4.40 5.04 14.20
CA LYS A 89 3.93 4.17 13.11
C LYS A 89 3.03 4.90 12.12
N GLN A 90 2.11 5.73 12.61
CA GLN A 90 1.11 6.35 11.75
C GLN A 90 1.75 7.44 10.89
N GLU A 91 2.62 8.25 11.50
CA GLU A 91 3.38 9.29 10.83
C GLU A 91 4.30 8.69 9.75
N ILE A 92 5.02 7.60 10.06
CA ILE A 92 5.80 6.86 9.06
C ILE A 92 4.93 6.37 7.89
N VAL A 93 3.70 5.93 8.16
CA VAL A 93 2.77 5.51 7.10
C VAL A 93 2.32 6.68 6.25
N ASP A 94 2.05 7.83 6.87
CA ASP A 94 1.62 9.04 6.18
C ASP A 94 2.74 9.56 5.26
N GLU A 95 3.98 9.69 5.76
CA GLU A 95 5.11 10.14 4.93
C GLU A 95 5.45 9.15 3.80
N ALA A 96 5.36 7.85 4.06
CA ALA A 96 5.54 6.84 3.02
C ALA A 96 4.44 6.92 1.96
N ALA A 97 3.20 7.27 2.35
CA ALA A 97 2.10 7.48 1.42
C ALA A 97 2.32 8.75 0.59
N ASP A 98 2.82 9.83 1.19
CA ASP A 98 3.08 11.09 0.49
C ASP A 98 4.19 10.92 -0.57
N VAL A 99 5.29 10.22 -0.24
CA VAL A 99 6.31 9.81 -1.23
C VAL A 99 5.67 9.07 -2.40
N PHE A 100 4.78 8.12 -2.10
CA PHE A 100 4.13 7.31 -3.13
C PHE A 100 3.17 8.14 -4.00
N ILE A 101 2.38 9.03 -3.40
CA ILE A 101 1.43 9.91 -4.10
C ILE A 101 2.17 10.83 -5.06
N TYR A 102 3.28 11.47 -4.65
CA TYR A 102 4.06 12.31 -5.55
C TYR A 102 4.77 11.51 -6.64
N LEU A 103 5.23 10.29 -6.34
CA LEU A 103 5.82 9.42 -7.36
C LEU A 103 4.79 9.03 -8.43
N LEU A 104 3.55 8.73 -8.03
CA LEU A 104 2.46 8.44 -8.96
C LEU A 104 2.09 9.65 -9.82
N GLN A 105 2.02 10.85 -9.23
CA GLN A 105 1.78 12.09 -9.97
C GLN A 105 2.92 12.39 -10.94
N PHE A 106 4.17 12.17 -10.53
CA PHE A 106 5.34 12.37 -11.38
C PHE A 106 5.29 11.44 -12.60
N ALA A 107 5.05 10.15 -12.37
CA ALA A 107 4.97 9.17 -13.44
C ALA A 107 3.80 9.45 -14.40
N ASP A 108 2.65 9.84 -13.86
CA ASP A 108 1.49 10.25 -14.66
C ASP A 108 1.83 11.46 -15.56
N LEU A 109 2.49 12.48 -14.99
CA LEU A 109 2.85 13.70 -15.70
C LEU A 109 3.80 13.43 -16.88
N ILE A 110 4.74 12.49 -16.75
CA ILE A 110 5.75 12.21 -17.78
C ILE A 110 5.49 10.93 -18.58
N GLY A 111 4.35 10.27 -18.36
CA GLY A 111 3.91 9.09 -19.13
C GLY A 111 4.73 7.83 -18.84
N ILE A 112 5.08 7.58 -17.58
CA ILE A 112 5.76 6.34 -17.14
C ILE A 112 4.74 5.36 -16.57
N ASP A 113 4.75 4.14 -17.10
CA ASP A 113 4.18 2.97 -16.41
C ASP A 113 5.15 2.54 -15.30
N LEU A 114 4.83 2.90 -14.05
CA LEU A 114 5.67 2.57 -12.90
C LEU A 114 5.73 1.07 -12.60
N GLU A 115 4.66 0.33 -12.88
CA GLU A 115 4.64 -1.10 -12.66
C GLU A 115 5.59 -1.80 -13.64
N GLU A 116 5.46 -1.49 -14.93
CA GLU A 116 6.36 -2.02 -15.96
C GLU A 116 7.82 -1.62 -15.67
N ALA A 117 8.06 -0.35 -15.33
CA ALA A 117 9.39 0.15 -14.99
C ALA A 117 10.00 -0.59 -13.78
N ALA A 118 9.23 -0.83 -12.72
CA ALA A 118 9.68 -1.57 -11.56
C ALA A 118 10.03 -3.03 -11.91
N ARG A 119 9.18 -3.71 -12.69
CA ARG A 119 9.41 -5.09 -13.15
C ARG A 119 10.68 -5.19 -14.00
N ALA A 120 10.87 -4.28 -14.94
CA ALA A 120 12.08 -4.22 -15.77
C ALA A 120 13.34 -3.98 -14.90
N LYS A 121 13.25 -3.08 -13.92
CA LYS A 121 14.35 -2.79 -13.00
C LYS A 121 14.71 -3.99 -12.11
N MET A 122 13.72 -4.74 -11.62
CA MET A 122 13.97 -5.98 -10.85
C MET A 122 14.73 -7.02 -11.68
N LYS A 123 14.34 -7.25 -12.94
CA LYS A 123 15.05 -8.17 -13.85
C LYS A 123 16.52 -7.76 -14.01
N LYS A 124 16.76 -6.47 -14.29
CA LYS A 124 18.12 -5.92 -14.38
C LYS A 124 18.92 -6.08 -13.09
N ASN A 125 18.28 -5.94 -11.92
CA ASN A 125 18.95 -6.12 -10.63
C ASN A 125 19.31 -7.58 -10.37
N ALA A 126 18.45 -8.53 -10.75
CA ALA A 126 18.72 -9.96 -10.63
C ALA A 126 19.91 -10.41 -11.50
N GLU A 127 20.04 -9.84 -12.70
CA GLU A 127 21.21 -10.06 -13.58
C GLU A 127 22.50 -9.46 -12.97
N LYS A 128 22.39 -8.31 -12.27
CA LYS A 128 23.53 -7.64 -11.65
C LYS A 128 24.00 -8.32 -10.35
N TYR A 129 23.09 -8.90 -9.59
CA TYR A 129 23.34 -9.52 -8.28
C TYR A 129 22.77 -10.95 -8.25
N PRO A 130 23.46 -11.92 -8.86
CA PRO A 130 23.02 -13.32 -8.86
C PRO A 130 23.15 -13.94 -7.46
N VAL A 131 22.32 -14.96 -7.20
CA VAL A 131 22.29 -15.76 -5.95
C VAL A 131 23.26 -16.92 -6.04
#